data_AF-A0A9N8YQ88-F1
#
_entry.id   AF-A0A9N8YQ88-F1
#
_cell.length_a   1.000
_cell.length_b   1.000
_cell.length_c   1.000
_cell.angle_alpha   90.00
_cell.angle_beta   90.00
_cell.angle_gamma   90.00
#
_symmetry.space_group_name_H-M   'P 1'
#
loop_
_entity.id
_entity.type
_entity.pdbx_description
1 polymer ?
#
loop_
_entity_poly.entity_id
_entity_poly.type
_entity_poly.pdbx_seq_one_letter_code
_entity_poly.pdbx_strand_id
1 'polypeptide(L)'
;MFKGYLSSRDSFIFSFDDNVTNSILSRVKNSDYAIFNSDDDYIGFGSDLEWFSGYCEQYNYHEKILNQSDFTMENFEVFQIIRRPI
;
A
#
# COMPACT_ATOMS: atom_id res chain seq x y z
N MET A 1 2.99 15.06 -13.60
CA MET A 1 2.81 13.96 -12.65
C MET A 1 2.46 14.59 -11.30
N PHE A 2 1.39 14.16 -10.65
CA PHE A 2 0.96 14.72 -9.36
C PHE A 2 1.98 14.34 -8.28
N LYS A 3 2.39 15.27 -7.41
CA LYS A 3 3.30 15.03 -6.29
C LYS A 3 2.60 15.34 -4.98
N GLY A 4 2.82 14.52 -3.97
CA GLY A 4 2.23 14.65 -2.64
C GLY A 4 1.21 13.57 -2.31
N TYR A 5 0.42 13.84 -1.28
CA TYR A 5 -0.59 12.91 -0.80
C TYR A 5 -1.90 13.01 -1.60
N LEU A 6 -2.48 11.84 -1.88
CA LEU A 6 -3.82 11.70 -2.43
C LEU A 6 -4.71 11.08 -1.37
N SER A 7 -5.86 11.72 -1.16
CA SER A 7 -6.80 11.26 -0.17
C SER A 7 -7.67 10.12 -0.68
N SER A 8 -7.92 9.13 0.18
CA SER A 8 -8.85 8.04 -0.08
C SER A 8 -9.33 7.43 1.21
N ARG A 9 -10.61 7.05 1.27
CA ARG A 9 -11.20 6.26 2.37
C ARG A 9 -11.35 4.78 2.02
N ASP A 10 -11.29 4.46 0.73
CA ASP A 10 -11.49 3.12 0.21
C ASP A 10 -10.17 2.35 0.02
N SER A 11 -9.04 3.04 0.18
CA SER A 11 -7.72 2.42 0.11
C SER A 11 -7.50 1.44 1.27
N PHE A 12 -6.87 0.31 0.95
CA PHE A 12 -6.44 -0.69 1.90
C PHE A 12 -5.12 -1.30 1.43
N ILE A 13 -4.31 -1.73 2.38
CA ILE A 13 -3.13 -2.56 2.14
C ILE A 13 -3.33 -3.90 2.83
N PHE A 14 -2.75 -4.96 2.28
CA PHE A 14 -2.92 -6.30 2.83
C PHE A 14 -1.68 -7.15 2.56
N SER A 15 -1.53 -8.19 3.36
CA SER A 15 -0.52 -9.24 3.19
C SER A 15 -1.13 -10.60 3.49
N PHE A 16 -0.52 -11.63 2.92
CA PHE A 16 -0.86 -13.02 3.16
C PHE A 16 0.39 -13.88 3.07
N ASP A 17 0.41 -15.02 3.78
CA ASP A 17 1.45 -16.03 3.60
C ASP A 17 1.24 -16.84 2.30
N ASP A 18 2.23 -17.62 1.90
CA ASP A 18 2.20 -18.42 0.66
C ASP A 18 0.97 -19.34 0.53
N ASN A 19 0.38 -19.75 1.65
CA ASN A 19 -0.79 -20.64 1.70
C ASN A 19 -2.10 -19.88 1.98
N VAL A 20 -2.04 -18.55 2.06
CA VAL A 20 -3.15 -17.65 2.41
C VAL A 20 -3.85 -18.05 3.72
N THR A 21 -3.10 -18.64 4.65
CA THR A 21 -3.65 -19.09 5.94
C THR A 21 -3.68 -17.97 6.98
N ASN A 22 -2.66 -17.11 6.94
CA ASN A 22 -2.61 -15.88 7.70
C ASN A 22 -2.72 -14.72 6.72
N SER A 23 -3.68 -13.85 6.95
CA SER A 23 -3.88 -12.63 6.17
C SER A 23 -4.10 -11.44 7.09
N ILE A 24 -3.50 -10.30 6.76
CA ILE A 24 -3.74 -9.04 7.43
C ILE A 24 -4.38 -8.10 6.43
N LEU A 25 -5.53 -7.52 6.80
CA LEU A 25 -6.17 -6.45 6.04
C LEU A 25 -6.08 -5.16 6.86
N SER A 26 -5.36 -4.19 6.33
CA SER A 26 -5.18 -2.88 6.96
C SER A 26 -5.94 -1.83 6.18
N ARG A 27 -6.94 -1.21 6.82
CA ARG A 27 -7.69 -0.09 6.24
C ARG A 27 -7.03 1.23 6.60
N VAL A 28 -7.27 2.24 5.77
CA VAL A 28 -6.75 3.58 6.02
C VAL A 28 -7.28 4.14 7.34
N LYS A 29 -6.37 4.66 8.17
CA LYS A 29 -6.64 5.37 9.42
C LYS A 29 -6.73 6.87 9.17
N ASN A 30 -5.81 7.40 8.36
CA ASN A 30 -5.75 8.81 7.99
C ASN A 30 -5.94 8.95 6.47
N SER A 31 -7.17 9.27 6.06
CA SER A 31 -7.54 9.29 4.65
C SER A 31 -6.77 10.30 3.82
N ASP A 32 -6.26 11.38 4.43
CA ASP A 32 -5.56 12.44 3.70
C ASP A 32 -4.16 12.01 3.23
N TYR A 33 -3.65 10.90 3.77
CA TYR A 33 -2.32 10.36 3.52
C TYR A 33 -2.37 8.98 2.85
N ALA A 34 -3.52 8.57 2.31
CA ALA A 34 -3.78 7.20 1.86
C ALA A 34 -2.80 6.71 0.78
N ILE A 35 -2.49 7.57 -0.19
CA ILE A 35 -1.58 7.28 -1.30
C ILE A 35 -0.56 8.41 -1.36
N PHE A 36 0.70 8.06 -1.55
CA PHE A 36 1.81 9.01 -1.64
C PHE A 36 2.59 8.80 -2.93
N ASN A 37 2.93 9.89 -3.59
CA ASN A 37 3.82 9.90 -4.74
C ASN A 37 4.78 11.09 -4.63
N SER A 38 6.08 10.84 -4.49
CA SER A 38 7.12 11.86 -4.68
C SER A 38 8.15 11.45 -5.72
N ASP A 39 9.09 12.35 -5.98
CA ASP A 39 10.31 12.00 -6.72
C ASP A 39 11.14 11.00 -5.87
N ASP A 40 12.00 10.22 -6.54
CA ASP A 40 12.98 9.30 -5.93
C ASP A 40 12.41 8.01 -5.30
N ASP A 41 11.55 7.28 -6.03
CA ASP A 41 11.07 5.93 -5.67
C ASP A 41 10.17 5.83 -4.43
N TYR A 42 9.82 6.96 -3.81
CA TYR A 42 8.81 7.02 -2.74
C TYR A 42 7.40 7.10 -3.33
N ILE A 43 7.00 6.02 -3.98
CA ILE A 43 5.60 5.75 -4.31
C ILE A 43 5.10 4.72 -3.30
N GLY A 44 3.93 4.97 -2.73
CA GLY A 44 3.43 4.06 -1.72
C GLY A 44 2.05 4.40 -1.19
N PHE A 45 1.71 3.71 -0.12
CA PHE A 45 0.43 3.83 0.56
C PHE A 45 0.68 4.22 2.01
N GLY A 46 0.20 5.39 2.44
CA GLY A 46 0.28 5.81 3.85
C GLY A 46 1.65 6.21 4.36
N SER A 47 2.72 6.07 3.56
CA SER A 47 4.07 5.85 4.07
C SER A 47 4.19 4.57 4.94
N ASP A 48 3.16 3.71 4.90
CA ASP A 48 3.10 2.40 5.56
C ASP A 48 3.65 1.31 4.64
N LEU A 49 3.51 1.49 3.33
CA LEU A 49 4.07 0.59 2.32
C LEU A 49 4.71 1.43 1.22
N GLU A 50 6.03 1.47 1.22
CA GLU A 50 6.87 2.07 0.19
C GLU A 50 7.53 0.93 -0.61
N TRP A 51 6.76 0.41 -1.55
CA TRP A 51 7.09 -0.85 -2.24
C TRP A 51 8.35 -0.84 -3.11
N PHE A 52 8.76 0.30 -3.67
CA PHE A 52 9.96 0.39 -4.51
C PHE A 52 11.23 0.59 -3.66
N SER A 53 11.13 1.27 -2.52
CA SER A 53 12.21 1.37 -1.55
C SER A 53 12.34 0.11 -0.67
N GLY A 54 11.34 -0.77 -0.71
CA GLY A 54 11.32 -2.01 0.07
C GLY A 54 11.07 -1.76 1.55
N TYR A 55 10.27 -0.75 1.89
CA TYR A 55 10.02 -0.34 3.27
C TYR A 55 8.55 -0.48 3.66
N CYS A 56 8.29 -0.97 4.88
CA CYS A 56 6.95 -1.15 5.43
C CYS A 56 6.89 -0.85 6.94
N GLU A 57 6.06 0.11 7.31
CA GLU A 57 5.80 0.46 8.70
C GLU A 57 4.31 0.73 8.91
N GLN A 58 3.93 1.13 10.13
CA GLN A 58 2.56 1.51 10.42
C GLN A 58 2.48 2.98 10.85
N TYR A 59 1.86 3.81 10.00
CA TYR A 59 1.66 5.24 10.25
C TYR A 59 0.20 5.65 10.02
N ASN A 60 -0.29 5.50 8.79
CA ASN A 60 -1.57 6.00 8.30
C ASN A 60 -2.57 4.89 7.96
N TYR A 61 -2.21 3.62 8.17
CA TYR A 61 -3.12 2.47 8.15
C TYR A 61 -3.23 1.83 9.55
N HIS A 62 -4.30 1.06 9.77
CA HIS A 62 -4.68 0.57 11.10
C HIS A 62 -3.83 -0.59 11.64
N GLU A 63 -3.26 -1.39 10.77
CA GLU A 63 -2.48 -2.59 11.07
C GLU A 63 -1.14 -2.58 10.31
N LYS A 64 -0.06 -3.04 10.96
CA LYS A 64 1.20 -3.33 10.26
C LYS A 64 1.02 -4.62 9.45
N ILE A 65 1.36 -4.60 8.16
CA ILE A 65 1.14 -5.75 7.27
C ILE A 65 2.35 -6.68 7.12
N LEU A 66 3.55 -6.24 7.49
CA LEU A 66 4.75 -7.07 7.52
C LEU A 66 5.36 -7.10 8.93
N ASN A 67 5.91 -8.24 9.34
CA ASN A 67 6.54 -8.38 10.66
C ASN A 67 7.86 -7.59 10.78
N GLN A 68 8.51 -7.33 9.64
CA GLN A 68 9.77 -6.64 9.52
C GLN A 68 9.59 -5.42 8.62
N SER A 69 10.43 -4.42 8.83
CA SER A 69 10.24 -3.11 8.20
C SER A 69 10.88 -2.98 6.83
N ASP A 70 11.85 -3.83 6.53
CA ASP A 70 12.52 -3.86 5.23
C ASP A 70 12.15 -5.16 4.51
N PHE A 71 12.02 -5.09 3.19
CA PHE A 71 11.78 -6.23 2.31
C PHE A 71 12.38 -5.99 0.92
N THR A 72 12.60 -7.07 0.17
CA THR A 72 13.02 -6.98 -1.23
C THR A 72 11.83 -7.29 -2.14
N MET A 73 11.49 -6.37 -3.02
CA MET A 73 10.48 -6.61 -4.05
C MET A 73 11.09 -7.40 -5.22
N GLU A 74 10.63 -8.63 -5.43
CA GLU A 74 11.09 -9.46 -6.55
C GLU A 74 10.30 -9.22 -7.84
N ASN A 75 8.99 -8.95 -7.72
CA ASN A 75 8.09 -8.72 -8.83
C ASN A 75 6.88 -7.88 -8.41
N PHE A 76 6.19 -7.24 -9.36
CA PHE A 76 4.93 -6.52 -9.11
C PHE A 76 3.99 -6.60 -10.32
N GLU A 77 2.68 -6.59 -10.04
CA GLU A 77 1.62 -6.60 -11.05
C GLU A 77 0.57 -5.55 -10.69
N VAL A 78 0.02 -4.87 -11.70
CA VAL A 78 -1.01 -3.83 -11.53
C VAL A 78 -2.25 -4.22 -12.31
N PHE A 79 -3.38 -4.28 -11.62
CA PHE A 79 -4.67 -4.65 -12.19
C PHE A 79 -5.66 -3.48 -12.12
N GLN A 80 -6.39 -3.23 -13.22
CA GLN A 80 -7.48 -2.26 -13.27
C GLN A 80 -8.81 -2.97 -13.49
N ILE A 81 -9.78 -2.72 -12.60
CA ILE A 81 -11.14 -3.21 -12.77
C ILE A 81 -11.88 -2.30 -13.76
N ILE A 82 -12.23 -2.83 -14.93
CA ILE A 82 -13.05 -2.14 -15.94
C ILE A 82 -14.49 -2.61 -15.77
N ARG A 83 -15.40 -1.68 -15.45
CA ARG A 83 -16.84 -1.96 -15.50
C ARG A 83 -17.24 -2.14 -16.95
N ARG A 84 -17.88 -3.27 -17.29
CA ARG A 84 -18.52 -3.42 -18.59
C ARG A 84 -19.75 -2.49 -18.63
N PRO A 85 -19.91 -1.66 -19.68
CA PRO A 85 -21.17 -0.98 -19.92
C PRO A 85 -22.29 -2.02 -20.02
N ILE A 86 -23.41 -1.76 -19.36
CA ILE A 86 -24.65 -2.53 -19.50
C ILE A 86 -25.35 -2.08 -20.77
#